data_AF-A0A2U3N476-F1
#
_entry.id   AF-A0A2U3N476-F1
#
_cell.length_a   1.000
_cell.length_b   1.000
_cell.length_c   1.000
_cell.angle_alpha   90.00
_cell.angle_beta   90.00
_cell.angle_gamma   90.00
#
_symmetry.space_group_name_H-M   'P 1'
#
loop_
_entity.id
_entity.type
_entity.pdbx_description
1 polymer ?
#
loop_
_entity_poly.entity_id
_entity_poly.type
_entity_poly.pdbx_seq_one_letter_code
_entity_poly.pdbx_strand_id
1 'polypeptide(L)' 'MPNFTKSALMNELLKTKHDLQENTDLQLAQKYKTSDSEAYKAAIITILKERGFTQIEIGQLIDQ' A
#
# COMPACT_ATOMS: atom_id res chain seq x y z
N MET A 1 26.65 0.21 23.31
CA MET A 1 25.78 -0.31 22.23
C MET A 1 24.34 -0.13 22.68
N PRO A 2 23.44 0.44 21.86
CA PRO A 2 22.03 0.53 22.24
C PRO A 2 21.47 -0.88 22.47
N ASN A 3 20.85 -1.07 23.64
CA ASN A 3 20.31 -2.36 24.08
C ASN A 3 18.84 -2.42 23.64
N PHE A 4 18.59 -2.83 22.40
CA PHE A 4 17.23 -2.93 21.88
C PHE A 4 16.51 -4.11 22.52
N THR A 5 15.44 -3.83 23.26
CA THR A 5 14.54 -4.87 23.73
C THR A 5 13.84 -5.50 22.52
N LYS A 6 13.57 -6.81 22.59
CA LYS A 6 12.86 -7.57 21.53
C LYS A 6 11.57 -6.88 21.06
N SER A 7 10.89 -6.17 21.97
CA SER A 7 9.68 -5.39 21.67
C SER A 7 9.95 -4.16 20.79
N ALA A 8 11.03 -3.41 21.06
CA ALA A 8 11.39 -2.24 20.26
C ALA A 8 11.74 -2.61 18.81
N LEU A 9 12.53 -3.67 18.63
CA LEU A 9 12.89 -4.16 17.30
C LEU A 9 11.67 -4.67 16.52
N MET A 10 10.72 -5.33 17.20
CA MET A 10 9.48 -5.80 16.58
C MET A 10 8.62 -4.63 16.09
N ASN A 11 8.51 -3.57 16.89
CA ASN A 11 7.76 -2.37 16.51
C ASN A 11 8.40 -1.64 15.33
N GLU A 12 9.72 -1.49 15.31
CA GLU A 12 10.44 -0.93 14.16
C GLU A 12 10.20 -1.74 12.89
N LEU A 13 10.29 -3.08 12.98
CA LEU A 13 10.03 -3.96 11.85
C LEU A 13 8.60 -3.84 11.32
N LEU A 14 7.61 -3.80 12.22
CA LEU A 14 6.20 -3.62 11.86
C LEU A 14 5.96 -2.26 11.18
N LYS A 15 6.58 -1.21 11.71
CA LYS A 15 6.53 0.13 11.11
C LYS A 15 7.14 0.13 9.71
N THR A 16 8.36 -0.39 9.56
CA THR A 16 9.01 -0.47 8.25
C THR A 16 8.17 -1.27 7.25
N LYS A 17 7.55 -2.38 7.68
CA LYS A 17 6.64 -3.15 6.82
C LYS A 17 5.43 -2.31 6.39
N HIS A 18 4.82 -1.58 7.31
CA HIS A 18 3.70 -0.69 7.00
C HIS A 18 4.11 0.39 6.00
N ASP A 19 5.21 1.10 6.24
CA ASP A 19 5.70 2.18 5.39
C ASP A 19 6.00 1.69 3.95
N LEU A 20 6.56 0.48 3.81
CA LEU A 20 6.81 -0.14 2.51
C LEU A 20 5.52 -0.51 1.77
N GLN A 21 4.51 -1.00 2.50
CA GLN A 21 3.22 -1.33 1.93
C GLN A 21 2.50 -0.07 1.45
N GLU A 22 2.44 0.97 2.30
CA GLU A 22 1.85 2.27 1.98
C GLU A 22 2.48 2.91 0.73
N ASN A 23 3.82 2.89 0.64
CA ASN A 23 4.52 3.38 -0.55
C ASN A 23 4.12 2.59 -1.81
N THR A 24 4.01 1.27 -1.71
CA THR A 24 3.60 0.43 -2.84
C THR A 24 2.16 0.72 -3.27
N ASP A 25 1.25 0.93 -2.32
CA ASP A 25 -0.16 1.26 -2.60
C ASP A 25 -0.28 2.61 -3.32
N LEU A 26 0.50 3.62 -2.90
CA LEU A 26 0.58 4.91 -3.59
C LEU A 26 1.11 4.78 -5.03
N GLN A 27 2.13 3.95 -5.25
CA GLN A 27 2.65 3.71 -6.61
C GLN A 27 1.62 3.01 -7.50
N LEU A 28 0.83 2.07 -6.96
CA LEU A 28 -0.26 1.42 -7.69
C LEU A 28 -1.34 2.43 -8.07
N ALA A 29 -1.74 3.32 -7.16
CA ALA A 29 -2.69 4.38 -7.43
C ALA A 29 -2.19 5.35 -8.51
N GLN A 30 -0.92 5.73 -8.46
CA GLN A 30 -0.33 6.57 -9.50
C GLN A 30 -0.34 5.87 -10.87
N LYS A 31 -0.01 4.57 -10.92
CA LYS A 31 -0.06 3.77 -12.16
C LYS A 31 -1.48 3.63 -12.69
N TYR A 32 -2.48 3.52 -11.81
CA TYR A 32 -3.88 3.50 -12.19
C TYR A 32 -4.27 4.80 -12.91
N LYS A 33 -3.88 5.96 -12.36
CA LYS A 33 -4.17 7.28 -12.93
C LYS A 33 -3.58 7.48 -14.32
N THR A 34 -2.33 7.03 -14.51
CA THR A 34 -1.58 7.31 -15.75
C THR A 34 -1.74 6.24 -16.81
N SER A 35 -2.46 5.15 -16.55
CA SER A 35 -2.61 4.07 -17.53
C SER A 35 -3.81 4.30 -18.44
N ASP A 36 -3.65 4.00 -19.72
CA ASP A 36 -4.76 3.90 -20.68
C ASP A 36 -5.33 2.48 -20.80
N SER A 37 -4.75 1.51 -20.08
CA SER A 37 -5.18 0.11 -20.14
C SER A 37 -6.20 -0.21 -19.06
N GLU A 38 -7.45 -0.41 -19.46
CA GLU A 38 -8.54 -0.80 -18.56
C GLU A 38 -8.29 -2.16 -17.87
N ALA A 39 -7.64 -3.10 -18.57
CA ALA A 39 -7.23 -4.36 -17.96
C ALA A 39 -6.18 -4.17 -16.85
N TYR A 40 -5.25 -3.24 -17.04
CA TYR A 40 -4.24 -2.93 -16.03
C TYR A 40 -4.84 -2.21 -14.82
N LYS A 41 -5.75 -1.26 -15.05
CA LYS A 41 -6.54 -0.61 -13.99
C LYS A 41 -7.34 -1.61 -13.17
N ALA A 42 -8.04 -2.54 -13.83
CA ALA A 42 -8.80 -3.59 -13.15
C ALA A 42 -7.90 -4.49 -12.29
N ALA A 43 -6.71 -4.86 -12.80
CA ALA A 43 -5.74 -5.64 -12.03
C ALA A 43 -5.26 -4.88 -10.78
N ILE A 44 -5.00 -3.57 -10.89
CA ILE A 44 -4.63 -2.73 -9.74
C ILE A 44 -5.75 -2.71 -8.68
N ILE A 45 -7.01 -2.53 -9.09
CA ILE A 45 -8.15 -2.58 -8.16
C ILE A 45 -8.23 -3.93 -7.45
N THR A 46 -8.02 -5.04 -8.17
CA THR A 46 -8.02 -6.39 -7.58
C THR A 46 -6.91 -6.54 -6.52
N ILE A 47 -5.69 -6.10 -6.82
CA ILE A 47 -4.57 -6.14 -5.87
C ILE A 47 -4.90 -5.35 -4.59
N LEU A 48 -5.47 -4.15 -4.71
CA LEU A 48 -5.85 -3.34 -3.55
C LEU A 48 -6.96 -4.02 -2.72
N LYS A 49 -7.96 -4.65 -3.36
CA LYS A 49 -8.98 -5.43 -2.65
C LYS A 49 -8.39 -6.62 -1.90
N GLU A 50 -7.46 -7.35 -2.50
CA GLU A 50 -6.77 -8.48 -1.85
C GLU A 50 -5.92 -8.03 -0.65
N ARG A 51 -5.45 -6.78 -0.64
CA ARG A 51 -4.76 -6.15 0.50
C ARG A 51 -5.70 -5.65 1.59
N GLY A 52 -7.01 -5.78 1.40
CA GLY A 52 -8.04 -5.45 2.38
C GLY A 52 -8.67 -4.07 2.22
N PHE A 53 -8.30 -3.31 1.18
CA PHE A 53 -8.94 -2.02 0.93
C PHE A 53 -10.39 -2.20 0.46
N THR A 54 -11.28 -1.43 1.04
CA THR A 54 -12.65 -1.29 0.58
C THR A 54 -12.71 -0.49 -0.71
N GLN A 55 -13.84 -0.57 -1.42
CA GLN A 55 -14.05 0.21 -2.64
C GLN A 55 -13.99 1.73 -2.38
N ILE A 56 -14.41 2.18 -1.19
CA ILE A 56 -14.35 3.61 -0.80
C ILE A 56 -12.89 4.04 -0.60
N GLU A 57 -12.09 3.25 0.13
CA GLU A 57 -10.69 3.56 0.37
C GLU A 57 -9.86 3.52 -0.92
N ILE A 58 -10.19 2.61 -1.85
CA ILE A 58 -9.60 2.57 -3.19
C ILE A 58 -9.90 3.85 -3.96
N GLY A 59 -11.16 4.32 -3.94
CA GLY A 59 -11.54 5.59 -4.56
C GLY A 59 -10.76 6.75 -3.97
N GLN A 60 -10.70 6.84 -2.63
CA GLN A 60 -9.93 7.88 -1.94
C GLN A 60 -8.44 7.84 -2.30
N LEU A 61 -7.81 6.66 -2.33
CA LEU A 61 -6.40 6.48 -2.68
C LEU A 61 -6.11 6.88 -4.13
N ILE A 62 -7.02 6.55 -5.05
CA ILE A 62 -6.93 6.91 -6.46
C ILE A 62 -7.29 8.39 -6.69
N ASP A 63 -8.04 9.04 -5.82
CA ASP A 63 -8.43 10.45 -6.03
C ASP A 63 -7.46 11.45 -5.37
N GLN A 64 -6.40 10.98 -4.68
CA GLN A 64 -5.40 11.84 -4.01
C GLN A 64 -4.64 12.80 -4.95
#